data_AF-A0AAW5KDA0-F1
#
_entry.id   AF-A0AAW5KDA0-F1
#
_cell.length_a   1.000
_cell.length_b   1.000
_cell.length_c   1.000
_cell.angle_alpha   90.00
_cell.angle_beta   90.00
_cell.angle_gamma   90.00
#
_symmetry.space_group_name_H-M   'P 1'
#
loop_
_entity.id
_entity.type
_entity.pdbx_description
1 polymer ?
#
loop_
_entity_poly.entity_id
_entity_poly.type
_entity_poly.pdbx_seq_one_letter_code
_entity_poly.pdbx_strand_id
1 'polypeptide(L)'
;DTVHGQYKGEISYTDDAIVVNGKEIKFYAEMDPANIPWGECGADYVVESTGVFCTTEKASAHIKAGAKKVVISAPAKDKESPTFVCGVNLETYTKDMM
;
A
#
# COMPACT_ATOMS: atom_id res chain seq x y z
N ASP A 1 -12.39 10.91 -11.86
CA ASP A 1 -11.75 9.92 -12.73
C ASP A 1 -12.39 10.01 -14.12
N THR A 2 -11.62 10.05 -15.21
CA THR A 2 -12.19 10.20 -16.57
C THR A 2 -12.92 8.94 -17.04
N VAL A 3 -12.55 7.76 -16.53
CA VAL A 3 -13.11 6.46 -16.89
C VAL A 3 -14.28 6.09 -15.97
N HIS A 4 -14.10 6.27 -14.66
CA HIS A 4 -15.04 5.85 -13.62
C HIS A 4 -15.99 6.96 -13.14
N GLY A 5 -15.78 8.19 -13.60
CA GLY A 5 -16.61 9.35 -13.25
C GLY A 5 -16.25 10.00 -11.92
N GLN A 6 -17.19 10.78 -11.39
CA GLN A 6 -17.04 11.43 -10.08
C GLN A 6 -17.39 10.45 -8.94
N TYR A 7 -16.63 10.53 -7.86
CA TYR A 7 -16.95 9.83 -6.62
C TYR A 7 -18.26 10.39 -6.04
N LYS A 8 -19.19 9.51 -5.67
CA LYS A 8 -20.54 9.91 -5.22
C LYS A 8 -20.66 10.18 -3.71
N GLY A 9 -19.61 9.90 -2.95
CA GLY A 9 -19.58 10.16 -1.50
C GLY A 9 -19.12 11.58 -1.17
N GLU A 10 -19.10 11.89 0.11
CA GLU A 10 -18.64 13.19 0.61
C GLU A 10 -17.11 13.20 0.69
N ILE A 11 -16.52 14.29 0.19
CA ILE A 11 -15.09 14.55 0.24
C ILE A 11 -14.87 15.96 0.79
N SER A 12 -14.03 16.07 1.82
CA SER A 12 -13.46 17.32 2.32
C SER A 12 -11.99 17.11 2.69
N TYR A 13 -11.32 18.13 3.24
CA TYR A 13 -9.90 18.06 3.58
C TYR A 13 -9.57 18.93 4.81
N THR A 14 -8.49 18.58 5.49
CA THR A 14 -7.77 19.40 6.48
C THR A 14 -6.42 19.80 5.89
N ASP A 15 -5.57 20.49 6.67
CA ASP A 15 -4.22 20.82 6.23
C ASP A 15 -3.33 19.59 5.99
N ASP A 16 -3.63 18.46 6.64
CA ASP A 16 -2.79 17.26 6.68
C ASP A 16 -3.53 15.94 6.34
N ALA A 17 -4.80 16.02 5.92
CA ALA A 17 -5.63 14.85 5.62
C ALA A 17 -6.72 15.11 4.58
N ILE A 18 -7.17 14.02 3.95
CA ILE A 18 -8.42 13.97 3.18
C ILE A 18 -9.47 13.31 4.05
N VAL A 19 -10.69 13.84 4.05
CA VAL A 19 -11.82 13.25 4.77
C VAL A 19 -12.80 12.67 3.75
N VAL A 20 -13.00 11.35 3.81
CA VAL A 20 -13.90 10.63 2.89
C VAL A 20 -15.02 9.98 3.70
N ASN A 21 -16.25 10.41 3.48
CA ASN A 21 -17.44 9.98 4.24
C ASN A 21 -17.22 10.06 5.76
N GLY A 22 -16.67 11.18 6.24
CA GLY A 22 -16.37 11.42 7.65
C GLY A 22 -15.17 10.66 8.22
N LYS A 23 -14.43 9.90 7.40
CA LYS A 23 -13.20 9.22 7.82
C LYS A 23 -11.98 10.01 7.38
N GLU A 24 -11.15 10.39 8.33
CA GLU A 24 -9.88 11.07 8.08
C GLU A 24 -8.82 10.10 7.56
N ILE A 25 -8.11 10.50 6.51
CA ILE A 25 -7.06 9.75 5.84
C ILE A 25 -5.84 10.68 5.73
N LYS A 26 -4.77 10.37 6.48
CA LYS A 26 -3.51 11.12 6.40
C LYS A 26 -2.87 10.94 5.03
N PHE A 27 -2.25 12.00 4.52
CA PHE A 27 -1.43 11.94 3.31
C PHE A 27 0.03 12.27 3.65
N TYR A 28 0.95 11.68 2.89
CA TYR A 28 2.38 11.91 3.00
C TYR A 28 2.94 12.15 1.61
N ALA A 29 3.94 13.03 1.50
CA ALA A 29 4.55 13.43 0.24
C ALA A 29 6.04 13.07 0.23
N GLU A 30 6.34 11.81 0.48
CA GLU A 30 7.71 11.29 0.57
C GLU A 30 8.09 10.51 -0.69
N MET A 31 9.33 10.73 -1.16
CA MET A 31 9.89 9.96 -2.28
C MET A 31 10.50 8.63 -1.83
N ASP A 32 11.06 8.59 -0.61
CA ASP A 32 11.56 7.38 0.01
C ASP A 32 10.47 6.78 0.92
N PRO A 33 10.00 5.54 0.65
CA PRO A 33 9.03 4.88 1.50
C PRO A 33 9.44 4.72 2.96
N ALA A 34 10.75 4.73 3.24
CA ALA A 34 11.28 4.62 4.58
C ALA A 34 10.98 5.85 5.46
N ASN A 35 10.67 6.99 4.85
CA ASN A 35 10.33 8.23 5.56
C ASN A 35 8.85 8.32 5.94
N ILE A 36 8.00 7.43 5.41
CA ILE A 36 6.56 7.47 5.68
C ILE A 36 6.30 6.74 7.00
N PRO A 37 5.69 7.38 8.01
CA PRO A 37 5.59 6.81 9.35
C PRO A 37 4.45 5.77 9.46
N TRP A 38 4.57 4.65 8.73
CA TRP A 38 3.54 3.60 8.66
C TRP A 38 3.16 3.05 10.03
N GLY A 39 4.16 2.86 10.89
CA GLY A 39 3.95 2.40 12.27
C GLY A 39 3.12 3.38 13.11
N GLU A 40 3.33 4.69 12.94
CA GLU A 40 2.63 5.72 13.71
C GLU A 40 1.20 5.95 13.22
N CYS A 41 0.97 5.82 11.90
CA CYS A 41 -0.36 5.96 11.33
C CYS A 41 -1.20 4.66 11.41
N GLY A 42 -0.63 3.59 11.97
CA GLY A 42 -1.31 2.31 12.20
C GLY A 42 -1.52 1.48 10.94
N ALA A 43 -0.72 1.71 9.90
CA ALA A 43 -0.80 0.99 8.64
C ALA A 43 -0.12 -0.40 8.74
N ASP A 44 -0.92 -1.43 8.96
CA ASP A 44 -0.43 -2.81 9.00
C ASP A 44 -0.07 -3.35 7.60
N TYR A 45 -0.84 -2.98 6.57
CA TYR A 45 -0.66 -3.43 5.20
C TYR A 45 -0.48 -2.24 4.28
N VAL A 46 0.55 -2.30 3.42
CA VAL A 46 0.80 -1.29 2.40
C VAL A 46 0.59 -1.89 1.02
N VAL A 47 -0.15 -1.18 0.17
CA VAL A 47 -0.25 -1.50 -1.26
C VAL A 47 0.79 -0.67 -1.99
N GLU A 48 1.82 -1.32 -2.50
CA GLU A 48 2.88 -0.68 -3.26
C GLU A 48 2.46 -0.57 -4.73
N SER A 49 1.90 0.59 -5.08
CA SER A 49 1.32 0.88 -6.40
C SER A 49 2.03 1.98 -7.17
N THR A 50 3.29 2.29 -6.83
CA THR A 50 4.11 3.25 -7.60
C THR A 50 4.71 2.62 -8.86
N GLY A 51 4.89 1.29 -8.85
CA GLY A 51 5.57 0.55 -9.92
C GLY A 51 7.10 0.63 -9.87
N VAL A 52 7.68 1.32 -8.89
CA VAL A 52 9.14 1.51 -8.73
C VAL A 52 9.73 0.47 -7.77
N PHE A 53 9.05 0.16 -6.67
CA PHE A 53 9.52 -0.73 -5.60
C PHE A 53 9.07 -2.18 -5.79
N CYS A 54 9.19 -2.71 -7.01
CA CYS A 54 8.72 -4.06 -7.38
C CYS A 54 9.71 -5.21 -7.05
N THR A 55 10.55 -5.07 -6.02
CA THR A 55 11.39 -6.17 -5.52
C THR A 55 11.24 -6.27 -4.01
N THR A 56 11.46 -7.45 -3.42
CA THR A 56 11.47 -7.68 -1.97
C THR A 56 12.39 -6.70 -1.27
N GLU A 57 13.60 -6.49 -1.80
CA GLU A 57 14.57 -5.54 -1.23
C GLU A 57 14.01 -4.11 -1.19
N LYS A 58 13.45 -3.63 -2.30
CA LYS A 58 12.94 -2.27 -2.41
C LYS A 58 11.66 -2.07 -1.59
N ALA A 59 10.73 -3.02 -1.67
CA ALA A 59 9.49 -3.00 -0.89
C ALA A 59 9.75 -3.11 0.62
N SER A 60 10.88 -3.71 1.05
CA SER A 60 11.25 -3.79 2.47
C SER A 60 11.40 -2.42 3.14
N ALA A 61 11.58 -1.33 2.37
CA ALA A 61 11.59 0.03 2.91
C ALA A 61 10.30 0.37 3.67
N HIS A 62 9.13 -0.09 3.22
CA HIS A 62 7.87 0.11 3.96
C HIS A 62 7.84 -0.67 5.27
N ILE A 63 8.37 -1.90 5.27
CA ILE A 63 8.45 -2.73 6.49
C ILE A 63 9.38 -2.07 7.52
N LYS A 64 10.52 -1.53 7.07
CA LYS A 64 11.43 -0.77 7.94
C LYS A 64 10.78 0.46 8.57
N ALA A 65 9.83 1.07 7.86
CA ALA A 65 9.07 2.22 8.34
C ALA A 65 7.81 1.85 9.15
N GLY A 66 7.62 0.57 9.46
CA GLY A 66 6.64 0.09 10.44
C GLY A 66 5.42 -0.65 9.86
N ALA A 67 5.34 -0.82 8.55
CA ALA A 67 4.33 -1.70 7.95
C ALA A 67 4.61 -3.17 8.31
N LYS A 68 3.56 -3.99 8.43
CA LYS A 68 3.70 -5.43 8.72
C LYS A 68 3.77 -6.28 7.46
N LYS A 69 3.10 -5.85 6.37
CA LYS A 69 3.06 -6.54 5.08
C LYS A 69 3.01 -5.54 3.93
N VAL A 70 3.57 -5.91 2.78
CA VAL A 70 3.50 -5.14 1.54
C VAL A 70 2.90 -5.99 0.43
N VAL A 71 1.96 -5.43 -0.32
CA VAL A 71 1.37 -6.04 -1.52
C VAL A 71 1.79 -5.22 -2.72
N ILE A 72 2.64 -5.78 -3.58
CA ILE A 72 3.09 -5.13 -4.81
C ILE A 72 1.99 -5.27 -5.86
N SER A 73 1.49 -4.15 -6.40
CA SER A 73 0.38 -4.15 -7.36
C SER A 73 0.81 -4.38 -8.82
N ALA A 74 2.01 -4.93 -9.01
CA ALA A 74 2.64 -5.20 -10.29
C ALA A 74 3.43 -6.51 -10.21
N PRO A 75 3.78 -7.15 -11.34
CA PRO A 75 4.66 -8.31 -11.33
C PRO A 75 5.97 -7.96 -10.60
N ALA A 76 6.30 -8.76 -9.59
CA ALA A 76 7.58 -8.64 -8.91
C ALA A 76 8.72 -8.88 -9.91
N LYS A 77 9.84 -8.19 -9.70
CA LYS A 77 11.04 -8.26 -10.55
C LYS A 77 12.10 -9.21 -9.97
N ASP A 78 11.70 -10.04 -9.01
CA ASP A 78 12.51 -11.05 -8.35
C ASP A 78 11.70 -12.34 -8.13
N LYS A 79 12.34 -13.38 -7.59
CA LYS A 79 11.73 -14.71 -7.40
C LYS A 79 11.26 -14.92 -5.96
N GLU A 80 11.78 -14.12 -5.05
CA GLU A 80 11.56 -14.17 -3.62
C GLU A 80 10.16 -13.68 -3.27
N SER A 81 9.60 -12.75 -4.04
CA SER A 81 8.26 -12.23 -3.86
C SER A 81 7.21 -13.20 -4.43
N PRO A 82 6.39 -13.87 -3.59
CA PRO A 82 5.34 -14.74 -4.09
C PRO A 82 4.25 -13.94 -4.80
N THR A 83 3.70 -14.50 -5.88
CA THR A 83 2.58 -13.90 -6.62
C THR A 83 1.30 -14.70 -6.40
N PHE A 84 0.25 -13.99 -6.00
CA PHE A 84 -1.07 -14.57 -5.75
C PHE A 84 -2.10 -13.97 -6.69
N VAL A 85 -3.02 -14.82 -7.15
CA VAL A 85 -4.18 -14.45 -7.95
C VAL A 85 -5.41 -14.95 -7.20
N CYS A 86 -6.30 -14.00 -6.89
CA CYS A 86 -7.56 -14.29 -6.22
C CYS A 86 -8.38 -15.31 -7.01
N GLY A 87 -8.78 -16.40 -6.35
CA GLY A 87 -9.55 -17.49 -6.97
C GLY A 87 -8.73 -18.49 -7.78
N VAL A 88 -7.39 -18.39 -7.78
CA VAL A 88 -6.50 -19.35 -8.46
C VAL A 88 -5.56 -20.03 -7.47
N ASN A 89 -4.81 -19.26 -6.69
CA ASN A 89 -3.82 -19.79 -5.74
C ASN A 89 -3.76 -18.96 -4.44
N LEU A 90 -4.75 -18.13 -4.15
CA LEU A 90 -4.74 -17.27 -2.96
C LEU A 90 -4.75 -18.09 -1.65
N GLU A 91 -5.35 -19.28 -1.68
CA GLU A 91 -5.38 -20.22 -0.56
C GLU A 91 -4.00 -20.77 -0.16
N THR A 92 -2.98 -20.62 -1.01
CA THR A 92 -1.61 -21.03 -0.67
C THR A 92 -0.87 -19.97 0.14
N TYR A 93 -1.44 -18.78 0.33
CA TYR A 93 -0.86 -17.76 1.21
C TYR A 93 -0.90 -18.20 2.67
N THR A 94 0.25 -18.12 3.34
CA THR A 94 0.35 -18.34 4.79
C THR A 94 0.89 -17.09 5.48
N LYS A 95 0.52 -16.89 6.76
CA LYS A 95 0.84 -15.65 7.50
C LYS A 95 2.35 -15.42 7.65
N ASP A 96 3.13 -16.50 7.66
CA ASP A 96 4.59 -16.52 7.76
C ASP A 96 5.30 -16.14 6.46
N MET A 97 4.61 -16.18 5.31
CA MET A 97 5.17 -15.69 4.04
C MET A 97 5.36 -14.18 4.13
N MET A 98 6.61 -13.72 3.95
CA MET A 98 6.95 -12.30 3.90
C MET A 98 6.54 -11.68 2.57
#